data_AF-A0AA38HAG5-F1
#
_entry.id   AF-A0AA38HAG5-F1
#
_cell.length_a   1.000
_cell.length_b   1.000
_cell.length_c   1.000
_cell.angle_alpha   90.00
_cell.angle_beta   90.00
_cell.angle_gamma   90.00
#
_symmetry.space_group_name_H-M   'P 1'
#
loop_
_entity.id
_entity.type
_entity.pdbx_description
1 polymer ?
#
loop_
_entity_poly.entity_id
_entity_poly.type
_entity_poly.pdbx_seq_one_letter_code
_entity_poly.pdbx_strand_id
1 'polypeptide(L)'
;MYRQGVKNAFSKPLEARPAFLLHLRYNFRVPKLAKRDYTAIEHQQLRRMSHTLEMLSSSSVTRLNVSGNMVDWWDNEIGQRRMASSSSSTTDTHSLPEAGKTPEPPKKPEGSESEKGGQGDKAGPGEKSGGDGEQALGDGKMPGPGGT
;
A
#
# COMPACT_ATOMS: atom_id res chain seq x y z
N MET A 1 7.69 -5.75 9.15
CA MET A 1 6.88 -6.48 8.14
C MET A 1 7.34 -6.28 6.71
N TYR A 2 7.37 -5.05 6.16
CA TYR A 2 7.74 -4.84 4.75
C TYR A 2 9.11 -5.45 4.37
N ARG A 3 10.16 -5.23 5.18
CA ARG A 3 11.49 -5.81 4.95
C ARG A 3 11.44 -7.35 4.89
N GLN A 4 10.60 -7.99 5.70
CA GLN A 4 10.42 -9.44 5.69
C GLN A 4 9.73 -9.90 4.40
N GLY A 5 8.67 -9.20 3.98
CA GLY A 5 8.01 -9.49 2.70
C GLY A 5 8.96 -9.37 1.52
N VAL A 6 9.81 -8.34 1.52
CA VAL A 6 10.83 -8.17 0.48
C VAL A 6 11.81 -9.36 0.49
N LYS A 7 12.31 -9.79 1.65
CA LYS A 7 13.16 -11.00 1.75
C LYS A 7 12.45 -12.24 1.18
N ASN A 8 11.19 -12.45 1.55
CA ASN A 8 10.38 -13.56 1.04
C ASN A 8 10.12 -13.47 -0.46
N ALA A 9 10.01 -12.26 -1.03
CA ALA A 9 9.90 -12.09 -2.48
C ALA A 9 11.20 -12.45 -3.19
N PHE A 10 12.37 -12.12 -2.62
CA PHE A 10 13.67 -12.45 -3.21
C PHE A 10 14.01 -13.94 -3.15
N SER A 11 13.41 -14.72 -2.26
CA SER A 11 13.55 -16.18 -2.25
C SER A 11 12.76 -16.88 -3.37
N LYS A 12 11.92 -16.14 -4.11
CA LYS A 12 11.13 -16.68 -5.23
C LYS A 12 11.90 -16.66 -6.56
N PRO A 13 11.45 -17.44 -7.57
CA PRO A 13 12.02 -17.41 -8.92
C PRO A 13 12.02 -16.00 -9.51
N LEU A 14 13.07 -15.66 -10.27
CA LEU A 14 13.29 -14.33 -10.86
C LEU A 14 12.08 -13.78 -11.62
N GLU A 15 11.40 -14.64 -12.37
CA GLU A 15 10.20 -14.31 -13.15
C GLU A 15 9.02 -13.85 -12.28
N ALA A 16 8.87 -14.43 -11.08
CA ALA A 16 7.74 -14.14 -10.20
C ALA A 16 8.02 -12.99 -9.24
N ARG A 17 9.29 -12.66 -8.96
CA ARG A 17 9.71 -11.56 -8.08
C ARG A 17 8.98 -10.23 -8.33
N PRO A 18 8.85 -9.72 -9.57
CA PRO A 18 8.19 -8.44 -9.80
C PRO A 18 6.73 -8.44 -9.35
N ALA A 19 5.99 -9.53 -9.58
CA ALA A 19 4.61 -9.67 -9.14
C ALA A 19 4.49 -9.63 -7.61
N PHE A 20 5.36 -10.36 -6.90
CA PHE A 20 5.41 -10.35 -5.44
C PHE A 20 5.73 -8.97 -4.87
N LEU A 21 6.71 -8.28 -5.46
CA LEU A 21 7.11 -6.94 -5.03
C LEU A 21 6.01 -5.91 -5.29
N LEU A 22 5.32 -6.00 -6.43
CA LEU A 22 4.20 -5.13 -6.76
C LEU A 22 3.05 -5.32 -5.76
N HIS A 23 2.66 -6.58 -5.51
CA HIS A 23 1.64 -6.90 -4.53
C HIS A 23 1.98 -6.35 -3.13
N LEU A 24 3.23 -6.53 -2.67
CA LEU A 24 3.69 -5.96 -1.41
C LEU A 24 3.60 -4.43 -1.41
N ARG A 25 4.11 -3.76 -2.44
CA ARG A 25 4.10 -2.30 -2.53
C ARG A 25 2.69 -1.73 -2.51
N TYR A 26 1.77 -2.34 -3.25
CA TYR A 26 0.38 -1.92 -3.32
C TYR A 26 -0.29 -2.00 -1.95
N ASN A 27 -0.22 -3.15 -1.27
CA ASN A 27 -0.86 -3.33 0.03
C ASN A 27 -0.29 -2.43 1.14
N PHE A 28 0.98 -2.01 1.03
CA PHE A 28 1.57 -1.06 1.99
C PHE A 28 1.21 0.40 1.71
N ARG A 29 0.74 0.75 0.51
CA ARG A 29 0.42 2.13 0.11
C ARG A 29 -1.07 2.40 -0.06
N VAL A 30 -1.88 1.38 -0.30
CA VAL A 30 -3.32 1.50 -0.58
C VAL A 30 -4.12 0.64 0.41
N PRO A 31 -5.07 1.21 1.16
CA PRO A 31 -5.47 2.63 1.19
C PRO A 31 -4.43 3.54 1.87
N LYS A 32 -4.45 4.84 1.55
CA LYS A 32 -3.65 5.85 2.25
C LYS A 32 -4.25 6.08 3.63
N LEU A 33 -3.74 5.38 4.63
CA LEU A 33 -4.20 5.54 6.01
C LEU A 33 -3.63 6.84 6.59
N ALA A 34 -4.51 7.67 7.18
CA ALA A 34 -4.08 8.83 7.94
C ALA A 34 -3.39 8.36 9.22
N LYS A 35 -2.31 9.04 9.62
CA LYS A 35 -1.50 8.67 10.81
C LYS A 35 -2.29 8.59 12.12
N ARG A 36 -3.50 9.15 12.16
CA ARG A 36 -4.35 9.24 13.36
C ARG A 36 -5.30 8.05 13.53
N ASP A 37 -5.49 7.22 12.51
CA ASP A 37 -6.44 6.10 12.56
C ASP A 37 -5.74 4.80 12.99
N TYR A 38 -5.23 4.78 14.22
CA TYR A 38 -4.45 3.66 14.75
C TYR A 38 -5.20 2.33 14.72
N THR A 39 -6.50 2.32 15.02
CA THR A 39 -7.35 1.12 15.00
C THR A 39 -7.57 0.59 13.58
N ALA A 40 -7.71 1.48 12.59
CA ALA A 40 -7.80 1.11 11.19
C ALA A 40 -6.46 0.57 10.66
N ILE A 41 -5.34 1.19 11.05
CA ILE A 41 -3.99 0.72 10.71
C ILE A 41 -3.74 -0.67 11.28
N GLU A 42 -4.06 -0.89 12.55
CA GLU A 42 -3.85 -2.17 13.21
C GLU A 42 -4.69 -3.28 12.56
N HIS A 43 -6.00 -3.06 12.43
CA HIS A 43 -6.89 -4.10 11.93
C HIS A 43 -6.69 -4.39 10.44
N GLN A 44 -6.52 -3.33 9.64
CA GLN A 44 -6.51 -3.47 8.18
C GLN A 44 -5.12 -3.80 7.65
N GLN A 45 -4.05 -3.24 8.25
CA GLN A 45 -2.69 -3.46 7.77
C GLN A 45 -2.03 -4.66 8.46
N LEU A 46 -2.08 -4.78 9.80
CA LEU A 46 -1.34 -5.85 10.48
C LEU A 46 -1.96 -7.22 10.23
N ARG A 47 -3.29 -7.37 10.29
CA ARG A 47 -3.91 -8.69 10.07
C ARG A 47 -3.82 -9.15 8.62
N ARG A 48 -4.18 -8.29 7.66
CA ARG A 48 -4.11 -8.64 6.24
C ARG A 48 -2.67 -8.93 5.81
N MET A 49 -1.71 -8.10 6.22
CA MET A 49 -0.32 -8.31 5.81
C MET A 49 0.36 -9.47 6.53
N SER A 50 0.00 -9.76 7.77
CA SER A 50 0.55 -10.96 8.44
C SER A 50 0.13 -12.22 7.70
N HIS A 51 -1.14 -12.34 7.32
CA HIS A 51 -1.62 -13.46 6.52
C HIS A 51 -0.95 -13.53 5.14
N THR A 52 -0.81 -12.38 4.45
CA THR A 52 -0.08 -12.33 3.18
C THR A 52 1.38 -12.77 3.37
N LEU A 53 2.07 -12.30 4.41
CA LEU A 53 3.46 -12.69 4.67
C LEU A 53 3.61 -14.18 4.97
N GLU A 54 2.65 -14.77 5.69
CA GLU A 54 2.58 -16.20 5.96
C GLU A 54 2.43 -17.00 4.65
N MET A 55 1.45 -16.64 3.80
CA MET A 55 1.31 -17.23 2.47
C MET A 55 2.59 -17.09 1.63
N LEU A 56 3.19 -15.89 1.62
CA LEU A 56 4.40 -15.60 0.86
C LEU A 56 5.62 -16.37 1.38
N SER A 57 5.65 -16.68 2.67
CA SER A 57 6.73 -17.46 3.29
C SER A 57 6.71 -18.93 2.86
N SER A 58 5.53 -19.46 2.51
CA SER A 58 5.40 -20.83 2.02
C SER A 58 6.11 -21.02 0.67
N SER A 59 6.96 -22.05 0.57
CA SER A 59 7.70 -22.38 -0.65
C SER A 59 6.80 -22.84 -1.79
N SER A 60 5.60 -23.34 -1.49
CA SER A 60 4.61 -23.81 -2.48
C SER A 60 4.05 -22.68 -3.35
N VAL A 61 4.07 -21.43 -2.85
CA VAL A 61 3.58 -20.28 -3.61
C VAL A 61 4.69 -19.79 -4.55
N THR A 62 4.62 -20.23 -5.80
CA THR A 62 5.59 -19.90 -6.86
C THR A 62 5.11 -18.77 -7.76
N ARG A 63 3.80 -18.63 -7.95
CA ARG A 63 3.17 -17.59 -8.78
C ARG A 63 2.12 -16.85 -7.97
N LEU A 64 2.04 -15.55 -8.20
CA LEU A 64 1.05 -14.67 -7.56
C LEU A 64 0.29 -13.94 -8.65
N ASN A 65 -1.04 -13.99 -8.56
CA ASN A 65 -1.89 -13.27 -9.50
C ASN A 65 -1.99 -11.79 -9.07
N VAL A 66 -1.63 -10.89 -9.98
CA VAL A 66 -1.68 -9.45 -9.76
C VAL A 66 -2.91 -8.92 -10.46
N SER A 67 -3.78 -8.22 -9.73
CA SER A 67 -4.97 -7.61 -10.35
C SER A 67 -4.58 -6.43 -11.25
N GLY A 68 -5.37 -6.18 -12.30
CA GLY A 68 -5.14 -5.05 -13.22
C GLY A 68 -4.98 -3.72 -12.49
N ASN A 69 -5.84 -3.46 -11.49
CA ASN A 69 -5.76 -2.27 -10.64
C ASN A 69 -4.38 -2.07 -9.96
N MET A 70 -3.68 -3.14 -9.58
CA MET A 70 -2.34 -3.01 -9.01
C MET A 70 -1.31 -2.58 -10.07
N VAL A 71 -1.45 -3.08 -11.29
CA VAL A 71 -0.60 -2.71 -12.43
C VAL A 71 -0.85 -1.25 -12.81
N ASP A 72 -2.12 -0.88 -12.99
CA ASP A 72 -2.53 0.49 -13.29
C ASP A 72 -2.03 1.48 -12.22
N TRP A 73 -2.13 1.10 -10.94
CA TRP A 73 -1.60 1.89 -9.84
C TRP A 73 -0.08 2.09 -9.94
N TRP A 74 0.66 1.04 -10.31
CA TRP A 74 2.11 1.09 -10.42
C TRP A 74 2.58 1.94 -11.60
N ASP A 75 1.89 1.83 -12.74
CA ASP A 75 2.19 2.63 -13.93
C ASP A 75 1.95 4.12 -13.65
N ASN A 76 0.87 4.45 -12.93
CA ASN A 76 0.60 5.82 -12.47
C ASN A 76 1.66 6.34 -11.48
N GLU A 77 2.09 5.52 -10.51
CA GLU A 77 3.13 5.89 -9.54
C GLU A 77 4.49 6.11 -10.22
N ILE A 78 4.85 5.30 -11.23
CA ILE A 78 6.08 5.52 -12.02
C ILE A 78 5.97 6.79 -12.86
N GLY A 79 4.83 7.00 -13.52
CA GLY A 79 4.58 8.18 -14.35
C GLY A 79 4.77 9.48 -13.57
N GLN A 80 4.17 9.56 -12.38
CA GLN A 80 4.30 10.73 -11.49
C GLN A 80 5.75 10.98 -11.08
N ARG A 81 6.53 9.93 -10.77
CA ARG A 81 7.94 10.08 -10.38
C ARG A 81 8.81 10.62 -11.52
N ARG A 82 8.56 10.19 -12.76
CA ARG A 82 9.29 10.68 -13.95
C ARG A 82 9.03 12.16 -14.19
N MET A 83 7.78 12.61 -14.02
CA MET A 83 7.44 14.03 -14.15
C MET A 83 8.11 14.87 -13.05
N ALA A 84 8.06 14.40 -11.80
CA ALA A 84 8.67 15.10 -10.67
C ALA A 84 10.21 15.23 -10.78
N SER A 85 10.90 14.23 -11.33
CA SER A 85 12.35 14.30 -11.58
C SER A 85 12.72 15.25 -12.72
N SER A 86 11.80 15.53 -13.63
CA SER A 86 12.03 16.41 -14.79
C SER A 86 11.92 17.89 -14.43
N SER A 87 11.18 18.22 -13.36
CA SER A 87 10.97 19.60 -12.89
C SER A 87 12.05 20.11 -11.92
N SER A 88 13.02 19.29 -11.51
CA SER A 88 14.03 19.69 -10.51
C SER A 88 15.39 20.10 -11.08
N SER A 89 15.52 20.31 -12.40
CA SER A 89 16.80 20.64 -13.05
C SER A 89 17.03 22.14 -13.29
N THR A 90 16.30 23.04 -12.63
CA THR A 90 16.65 24.47 -12.60
C THR A 90 17.54 24.73 -11.38
N THR A 91 18.80 24.28 -11.46
CA THR A 91 19.88 24.86 -10.68
C THR A 91 20.17 26.24 -11.27
N ASP A 92 19.53 27.23 -10.69
CA ASP A 92 19.86 28.64 -10.82
C ASP A 92 21.34 28.81 -10.45
N THR A 93 22.18 29.00 -11.47
CA THR A 93 23.59 29.35 -11.33
C THR A 93 23.63 30.84 -11.01
N HIS A 94 23.43 31.19 -9.74
CA HIS A 94 23.67 32.54 -9.26
C HIS A 94 24.95 32.58 -8.43
N SER A 95 25.96 33.18 -9.05
CA SER A 95 27.19 33.79 -8.56
C SER A 95 27.47 33.76 -7.06
N LEU A 96 28.70 33.35 -6.70
CA LEU A 96 29.34 33.66 -5.43
C LEU A 96 29.27 35.17 -5.14
N PRO A 97 28.77 35.58 -3.96
CA PRO A 97 29.25 36.77 -3.30
C PRO A 97 30.33 36.40 -2.28
N GLU A 98 31.42 37.13 -2.43
CA GLU A 98 32.57 37.30 -1.58
C GLU A 98 32.23 37.49 -0.08
N ALA A 99 33.21 37.14 0.75
CA ALA A 99 33.12 37.06 2.20
C ALA A 99 32.67 38.35 2.93
N GLY A 100 31.88 38.16 3.98
CA GLY A 100 31.96 38.98 5.20
C GLY A 100 30.91 40.07 5.36
N LYS A 101 29.76 39.74 5.97
CA LYS A 101 29.11 40.59 6.98
C LYS A 101 27.95 39.88 7.69
N THR A 102 28.12 39.62 8.98
CA THR A 102 27.02 39.47 9.95
C THR A 102 26.36 40.83 10.11
N PRO A 103 25.03 40.97 9.90
CA PRO A 103 24.18 41.28 11.06
C PRO A 103 22.73 40.75 10.99
N GLU A 104 22.23 40.49 12.21
CA GLU A 104 20.85 40.60 12.73
C GLU A 104 19.64 39.79 12.20
N PRO A 105 18.82 39.24 13.13
CA PRO A 105 17.54 38.62 12.81
C PRO A 105 16.36 39.62 12.91
N PRO A 106 15.44 39.65 11.92
CA PRO A 106 14.14 40.25 12.13
C PRO A 106 12.99 39.23 12.06
N LYS A 107 12.29 39.17 13.20
CA LYS A 107 10.82 39.17 13.39
C LYS A 107 9.94 38.19 12.58
N LYS A 108 9.28 37.32 13.35
CA LYS A 108 8.03 36.63 13.03
C LYS A 108 6.99 37.60 12.41
N PRO A 109 6.37 37.22 11.29
CA PRO A 109 5.02 37.66 10.97
C PRO A 109 4.00 36.68 11.55
N GLU A 110 3.20 37.26 12.41
CA GLU A 110 1.92 36.85 12.96
C GLU A 110 0.85 36.79 11.87
N GLY A 111 -0.07 35.83 11.98
CA GLY A 111 -1.43 35.92 11.42
C GLY A 111 -1.60 35.67 9.92
N SER A 112 -2.19 34.52 9.58
CA SER A 112 -3.11 34.40 8.43
C SER A 112 -4.06 33.23 8.67
N GLU A 113 -5.20 33.54 9.30
CA GLU A 113 -6.45 32.79 9.11
C GLU A 113 -6.79 32.75 7.62
N SER A 114 -7.17 31.58 7.11
CA SER A 114 -8.07 31.45 5.95
C SER A 114 -8.60 30.02 5.85
N GLU A 115 -9.87 29.89 6.23
CA GLU A 115 -10.93 29.25 5.45
C GLU A 115 -10.61 28.01 4.59
N LYS A 116 -11.24 26.89 4.99
CA LYS A 116 -12.00 25.98 4.11
C LYS A 116 -12.78 25.02 5.03
N GLY A 117 -14.11 25.03 5.08
CA GLY A 117 -15.02 25.01 3.95
C GLY A 117 -15.07 23.58 3.39
N GLY A 118 -16.11 22.81 3.74
CA GLY A 118 -16.37 21.50 3.12
C GLY A 118 -17.00 20.45 4.02
N GLN A 119 -18.16 20.74 4.60
CA GLN A 119 -19.07 19.72 5.15
C GLN A 119 -19.76 19.04 3.96
N GLY A 120 -19.30 17.83 3.64
CA GLY A 120 -19.83 17.00 2.56
C GLY A 120 -20.48 15.76 3.14
N ASP A 121 -21.68 15.91 3.68
CA ASP A 121 -22.61 14.82 3.92
C ASP A 121 -23.02 14.19 2.58
N LYS A 122 -22.60 12.95 2.32
CA LYS A 122 -23.41 12.00 1.55
C LYS A 122 -23.25 10.59 2.09
N ALA A 123 -24.13 10.29 3.03
CA ALA A 123 -24.61 8.94 3.30
C ALA A 123 -25.08 8.30 1.98
N GLY A 124 -24.55 7.12 1.69
CA GLY A 124 -25.13 6.21 0.69
C GLY A 124 -25.48 4.90 1.38
N PRO A 125 -26.76 4.64 1.71
CA PRO A 125 -27.23 3.31 2.01
C PRO A 125 -27.54 2.61 0.68
N GLY A 126 -26.72 1.62 0.34
CA GLY A 126 -26.89 0.76 -0.83
C GLY A 126 -26.77 -0.71 -0.43
N GLU A 127 -27.33 -1.08 0.71
CA GLU A 127 -27.65 -2.48 1.02
C GLU A 127 -28.85 -2.92 0.19
N LYS A 128 -28.65 -3.97 -0.60
CA LYS A 128 -29.58 -5.01 -1.05
C LYS A 128 -28.87 -5.73 -2.20
N SER A 129 -28.95 -7.03 -2.42
CA SER A 129 -29.62 -8.17 -1.80
C SER A 129 -29.45 -9.26 -2.87
N GLY A 130 -29.35 -10.52 -2.46
CA GLY A 130 -29.62 -11.63 -3.37
C GLY A 130 -28.39 -12.45 -3.72
N GLY A 131 -28.36 -13.68 -3.21
CA GLY A 131 -27.38 -14.68 -3.58
C GLY A 131 -27.47 -15.92 -2.70
N ASP A 132 -28.68 -16.44 -2.48
CA ASP A 132 -28.93 -17.78 -1.99
C ASP A 132 -28.13 -18.80 -2.81
N GLY A 133 -27.08 -19.33 -2.19
CA GLY A 133 -26.26 -20.43 -2.69
C GLY A 133 -26.46 -21.64 -1.81
N GLU A 134 -27.64 -22.22 -1.96
CA GLU A 134 -28.06 -23.53 -1.44
C GLU A 134 -27.13 -24.66 -1.96
N GLN A 135 -27.05 -25.75 -1.19
CA GLN A 135 -26.53 -27.09 -1.56
C GLN A 135 -24.99 -27.22 -1.56
N ALA A 136 -24.36 -28.25 -0.98
CA ALA A 136 -24.83 -29.56 -0.59
C ALA A 136 -24.00 -30.12 0.59
N LEU A 137 -24.70 -30.80 1.50
CA LEU A 137 -24.16 -31.74 2.48
C LEU A 137 -23.55 -32.93 1.72
N GLY A 138 -22.22 -33.01 1.69
CA GLY A 138 -21.49 -34.19 1.26
C GLY A 138 -21.21 -35.10 2.45
N ASP A 139 -22.20 -35.92 2.80
CA ASP A 139 -22.08 -37.02 3.76
C ASP A 139 -21.18 -38.12 3.15
N GLY A 140 -19.95 -38.25 3.65
CA GLY A 140 -18.88 -39.02 3.03
C GLY A 140 -18.17 -39.96 4.00
N LYS A 141 -18.90 -40.95 4.52
CA LYS A 141 -18.47 -42.34 4.77
C LYS A 141 -16.95 -42.58 4.96
N MET A 142 -16.51 -42.77 6.21
CA MET A 142 -15.19 -43.35 6.54
C MET A 142 -15.31 -44.88 6.69
N PRO A 143 -14.54 -45.71 5.94
CA PRO A 143 -14.41 -47.15 6.18
C PRO A 143 -13.44 -47.44 7.34
N GLY A 144 -13.76 -48.49 8.10
CA GLY A 144 -13.27 -48.73 9.45
C GLY A 144 -11.91 -49.44 9.60
N PRO A 145 -11.53 -49.78 10.84
CA PRO A 145 -10.37 -50.62 11.12
C PRO A 145 -10.78 -52.09 11.23
N GLY A 146 -10.34 -52.91 10.28
CA GLY A 146 -10.06 -54.34 10.48
C GLY A 146 -8.53 -54.51 10.45
N GLY A 147 -7.90 -55.33 11.28
CA GLY A 147 -8.42 -56.28 12.24
C GLY A 147 -7.28 -56.92 13.04
N THR A 148 -7.74 -57.82 13.92
CA THR A 148 -7.09 -58.99 14.56
C THR A 148 -5.73 -58.82 15.23
#